data_AF-A0A2N5KHD9-F1
#
_entry.id   AF-A0A2N5KHD9-F1
#
_cell.length_a   1.000
_cell.length_b   1.000
_cell.length_c   1.000
_cell.angle_alpha   90.00
_cell.angle_beta   90.00
_cell.angle_gamma   90.00
#
_symmetry.space_group_name_H-M   'P 1'
#
loop_
_entity.id
_entity.type
_entity.pdbx_description
1 polymer ?
#
loop_
_entity_poly.entity_id
_entity_poly.type
_entity_poly.pdbx_seq_one_letter_code
_entity_poly.pdbx_strand_id
1 'polypeptide(L)'
;MRPDDILSLYSFNSLRTMARTREYPLSSPRRPELIAGLAGRLLEPSELRRMIATLAAGERAVLDVIVQAGGRLPQAAFAEALLERGVIDKVGPPRVRETIDRIAPTTRNFEELCARLTARGLLFSEPHMDGTLAGLYDLGPGAVLFAPGPVLDALQQLNAENGPTPPAQTVAVDVAPLPAAQPAVRGRLIVQPSYSLLLLPPLDQATLERLNAVAEQVRLAEVAEYKLTQAALYAAVLRGVVVADVIRFLEERGAQPLPQNVRYTVEAWSSAFEQVRILQQAVLLEGSAAILDQLQATPALLPFVVRRLGPTRLLLAEANEVERVLAGLGEIPLTINYLGEVGPLLQVTADGLITQSGVANHLLLPLALRRIAEPLADGAFQLTPERVRTAVKGTPDGLTGLIKWLRLYAGELPAELVARLKLWSLPVAEVTFEQPLLLRLPHDVLADLRAFPELAPLLADEYRPSAALVRIAPEARAELSAALRARGLALDDELQSAS
;
A
#
# COMPACT_ATOMS: atom_id res chain seq x y z
N MET A 1 -10.17 22.36 -4.35
CA MET A 1 -10.22 21.41 -3.21
C MET A 1 -10.16 22.23 -1.93
N ARG A 2 -11.01 21.97 -0.91
CA ARG A 2 -10.93 22.74 0.34
C ARG A 2 -9.69 22.32 1.12
N PRO A 3 -9.12 23.19 1.98
CA PRO A 3 -7.92 22.86 2.75
C PRO A 3 -8.12 21.62 3.63
N ASP A 4 -9.32 21.48 4.23
CA ASP A 4 -9.69 20.30 5.03
C ASP A 4 -9.66 19.00 4.23
N ASP A 5 -10.15 19.04 2.99
CA ASP A 5 -10.19 17.89 2.10
C ASP A 5 -8.75 17.42 1.77
N ILE A 6 -7.81 18.36 1.55
CA ILE A 6 -6.39 18.07 1.29
C ILE A 6 -5.73 17.45 2.54
N LEU A 7 -5.89 18.08 3.70
CA LEU A 7 -5.25 17.64 4.95
C LEU A 7 -5.82 16.31 5.45
N SER A 8 -7.08 16.01 5.14
CA SER A 8 -7.70 14.73 5.47
C SER A 8 -7.03 13.52 4.81
N LEU A 9 -6.22 13.74 3.77
CA LEU A 9 -5.48 12.69 3.07
C LEU A 9 -4.16 12.32 3.76
N TYR A 10 -3.70 13.10 4.74
CA TYR A 10 -2.38 12.91 5.38
C TYR A 10 -2.46 12.19 6.74
N SER A 11 -1.36 11.50 7.07
CA SER A 11 -1.24 10.73 8.31
C SER A 11 -1.23 11.64 9.54
N PHE A 12 -1.68 11.14 10.70
CA PHE A 12 -1.69 11.96 11.92
C PHE A 12 -0.28 12.46 12.31
N ASN A 13 0.75 11.67 12.03
CA ASN A 13 2.15 12.06 12.25
C ASN A 13 2.56 13.19 11.30
N SER A 14 2.22 13.11 10.01
CA SER A 14 2.49 14.18 9.04
C SER A 14 1.78 15.49 9.41
N LEU A 15 0.52 15.41 9.87
CA LEU A 15 -0.22 16.58 10.35
C LEU A 15 0.44 17.21 11.58
N ARG A 16 0.94 16.40 12.52
CA ARG A 16 1.72 16.91 13.67
C ARG A 16 3.02 17.57 13.24
N THR A 17 3.70 17.01 12.23
CA THR A 17 4.91 17.62 11.69
C THR A 17 4.60 18.94 10.99
N MET A 18 3.55 19.01 10.16
CA MET A 18 3.10 20.27 9.54
C MET A 18 2.78 21.33 10.61
N ALA A 19 2.04 20.96 11.66
CA ALA A 19 1.72 21.86 12.76
C ALA A 19 2.95 22.39 13.48
N ARG A 20 3.94 21.52 13.76
CA ARG A 20 5.21 21.94 14.37
C ARG A 20 6.04 22.83 13.44
N THR A 21 6.12 22.51 12.15
CA THR A 21 6.81 23.32 11.14
C THR A 21 6.16 24.69 10.94
N ARG A 22 4.85 24.80 11.21
CA ARG A 22 4.08 26.05 11.22
C ARG A 22 4.00 26.71 12.60
N GLU A 23 4.79 26.25 13.58
CA GLU A 23 4.79 26.76 14.97
C GLU A 23 3.40 26.82 15.61
N TYR A 24 2.51 25.90 15.22
CA TYR A 24 1.16 25.84 15.74
C TYR A 24 1.17 25.24 17.16
N PRO A 25 0.52 25.89 18.14
CA PRO A 25 0.49 25.40 19.52
C PRO A 25 -0.25 24.07 19.61
N LEU A 26 0.48 23.01 19.99
CA LEU A 26 -0.04 21.65 20.09
C LEU A 26 -0.58 21.36 21.50
N SER A 27 -1.84 21.68 21.76
CA SER A 27 -2.56 21.23 22.97
C SER A 27 -3.20 19.86 22.72
N SER A 28 -2.41 18.79 22.66
CA SER A 28 -2.84 17.38 22.43
C SER A 28 -4.14 17.18 21.60
N PRO A 29 -4.26 17.75 20.38
CA PRO A 29 -5.53 17.75 19.66
C PRO A 29 -5.83 16.38 19.05
N ARG A 30 -7.12 16.01 18.99
CA ARG A 30 -7.58 14.87 18.18
C ARG A 30 -7.41 15.21 16.70
N ARG A 31 -7.26 14.19 15.83
CA ARG A 31 -7.04 14.38 14.38
C ARG A 31 -7.99 15.41 13.71
N PRO A 32 -9.30 15.42 13.97
CA PRO A 32 -10.22 16.39 13.36
C PRO A 32 -9.95 17.85 13.80
N GLU A 33 -9.60 18.06 15.07
CA GLU A 33 -9.26 19.39 15.61
C GLU A 33 -7.96 19.91 15.00
N LEU A 34 -6.98 19.02 14.80
CA LEU A 34 -5.71 19.35 14.15
C LEU A 34 -5.90 19.71 12.68
N ILE A 35 -6.78 19.00 11.96
CA ILE A 35 -7.14 19.33 10.57
C ILE A 35 -7.81 20.70 10.51
N ALA A 36 -8.84 20.94 11.33
CA ALA A 36 -9.56 22.22 11.35
C ALA A 36 -8.63 23.40 11.71
N GLY A 37 -7.75 23.22 12.70
CA GLY A 37 -6.78 24.23 13.12
C GLY A 37 -5.73 24.54 12.05
N LEU A 38 -5.24 23.52 11.34
CA LEU A 38 -4.32 23.69 10.21
C LEU A 38 -5.04 24.30 9.00
N ALA A 39 -6.22 23.81 8.62
CA ALA A 39 -6.98 24.29 7.47
C ALA A 39 -7.24 25.80 7.53
N GLY A 40 -7.56 26.33 8.71
CA GLY A 40 -7.85 27.74 8.91
C GLY A 40 -6.66 28.69 8.80
N ARG A 41 -5.41 28.20 8.89
CA ARG A 41 -4.19 29.04 8.88
C ARG A 41 -3.18 28.68 7.80
N LEU A 42 -3.18 27.43 7.34
CA LEU A 42 -2.16 26.90 6.46
C LEU A 42 -2.17 27.59 5.08
N LEU A 43 -3.36 27.99 4.60
CA LEU A 43 -3.55 28.71 3.35
C LEU A 43 -3.91 30.20 3.52
N GLU A 44 -3.64 30.79 4.70
CA GLU A 44 -3.84 32.22 4.92
C GLU A 44 -2.82 33.04 4.09
N PRO A 45 -3.24 34.03 3.27
CA PRO A 45 -2.35 34.73 2.34
C PRO A 45 -1.14 35.42 3.00
N SER A 46 -1.34 36.00 4.19
CA SER A 46 -0.30 36.68 4.98
C SER A 46 0.81 35.72 5.42
N GLU A 47 0.42 34.55 5.93
CA GLU A 47 1.32 33.49 6.37
C GLU A 47 2.01 32.80 5.18
N LEU A 48 1.29 32.57 4.08
CA LEU A 48 1.87 32.05 2.84
C LEU A 48 2.97 32.96 2.30
N ARG A 49 2.73 34.29 2.24
CA ARG A 49 3.75 35.26 1.80
C ARG A 49 4.98 35.23 2.70
N ARG A 50 4.81 35.23 4.02
CA ARG A 50 5.92 35.14 4.98
C ARG A 50 6.73 33.86 4.78
N MET A 51 6.05 32.72 4.63
CA MET A 51 6.69 31.43 4.43
C MET A 51 7.48 31.39 3.12
N ILE A 52 6.85 31.82 2.01
CA ILE A 52 7.45 31.84 0.68
C ILE A 52 8.71 32.72 0.65
N ALA A 53 8.72 33.83 1.39
CA ALA A 53 9.89 34.73 1.49
C ALA A 53 11.09 34.09 2.22
N THR A 54 10.88 33.02 2.99
CA THR A 54 11.94 32.33 3.77
C THR A 54 12.42 31.02 3.12
N LEU A 55 11.95 30.71 1.91
CA LEU A 55 12.33 29.50 1.18
C LEU A 55 13.79 29.57 0.72
N ALA A 56 14.47 28.43 0.78
CA ALA A 56 15.78 28.27 0.15
C ALA A 56 15.65 28.28 -1.38
N ALA A 57 16.74 28.57 -2.09
CA ALA A 57 16.75 28.67 -3.56
C ALA A 57 16.21 27.39 -4.25
N GLY A 58 16.55 26.20 -3.74
CA GLY A 58 16.04 24.93 -4.27
C GLY A 58 14.52 24.76 -4.07
N GLU A 59 14.01 25.09 -2.88
CA GLU A 59 12.58 25.05 -2.57
C GLU A 59 11.79 26.04 -3.43
N ARG A 60 12.36 27.22 -3.69
CA ARG A 60 11.76 28.22 -4.58
C ARG A 60 11.69 27.74 -6.02
N ALA A 61 12.78 27.18 -6.53
CA ALA A 61 12.85 26.66 -7.90
C ALA A 61 11.83 25.51 -8.12
N VAL A 62 11.59 24.67 -7.11
CA VAL A 62 10.54 23.64 -7.16
C VAL A 62 9.14 24.26 -7.35
N LEU A 63 8.83 25.33 -6.61
CA LEU A 63 7.55 26.03 -6.75
C LEU A 63 7.44 26.77 -8.09
N ASP A 64 8.53 27.29 -8.65
CA ASP A 64 8.47 27.94 -9.96
C ASP A 64 8.19 26.93 -11.09
N VAL A 65 8.74 25.72 -11.02
CA VAL A 65 8.44 24.65 -12.00
C VAL A 65 6.96 24.26 -11.94
N ILE A 66 6.39 24.08 -10.74
CA ILE A 66 4.98 23.68 -10.65
C ILE A 66 4.04 24.80 -11.09
N VAL A 67 4.37 26.07 -10.82
CA VAL A 67 3.60 27.23 -11.31
C VAL A 67 3.63 27.31 -12.83
N GLN A 68 4.79 27.13 -13.45
CA GLN A 68 4.94 27.18 -14.91
C GLN A 68 4.16 26.07 -15.63
N ALA A 69 3.92 24.95 -14.94
CA ALA A 69 3.11 23.87 -15.46
C ALA A 69 1.62 23.95 -15.11
N GLY A 70 1.13 25.11 -14.66
CA GLY A 70 -0.28 25.31 -14.33
C GLY A 70 -0.70 24.79 -12.96
N GLY A 71 0.27 24.54 -12.06
CA GLY A 71 0.03 24.23 -10.65
C GLY A 71 -0.13 22.75 -10.32
N ARG A 72 -0.02 21.85 -11.31
CA ARG A 72 -0.19 20.39 -11.13
C ARG A 72 0.67 19.62 -12.12
N LEU A 73 1.35 18.57 -11.68
CA LEU A 73 2.18 17.75 -12.55
C LEU A 73 2.36 16.30 -12.06
N PRO A 74 2.42 15.29 -12.95
CA PRO A 74 2.82 13.94 -12.57
C PRO A 74 4.25 13.90 -12.01
N GLN A 75 4.49 13.06 -11.00
CA GLN A 75 5.77 12.99 -10.29
C GLN A 75 6.97 12.82 -11.22
N ALA A 76 6.86 11.93 -12.21
CA ALA A 76 7.93 11.62 -13.15
C ALA A 76 8.33 12.85 -13.97
N ALA A 77 7.36 13.53 -14.56
CA ALA A 77 7.60 14.76 -15.32
C ALA A 77 8.12 15.90 -14.42
N PHE A 78 7.77 15.89 -13.13
CA PHE A 78 8.16 16.96 -12.21
C PHE A 78 9.60 16.80 -11.77
N ALA A 79 9.99 15.56 -11.47
CA ALA A 79 11.38 15.21 -11.22
C ALA A 79 12.25 15.48 -12.45
N GLU A 80 11.79 15.13 -13.65
CA GLU A 80 12.51 15.39 -14.91
C GLU A 80 12.75 16.89 -15.13
N ALA A 81 11.71 17.72 -15.01
CA ALA A 81 11.84 19.17 -15.15
C ALA A 81 12.79 19.81 -14.12
N LEU A 82 12.89 19.23 -12.92
CA LEU A 82 13.81 19.69 -11.87
C LEU A 82 15.25 19.22 -12.10
N LEU A 83 15.44 18.02 -12.66
CA LEU A 83 16.75 17.51 -13.07
C LEU A 83 17.33 18.36 -14.22
N GLU A 84 16.51 18.68 -15.23
CA GLU A 84 16.91 19.52 -16.37
C GLU A 84 17.38 20.92 -15.94
N ARG A 85 16.77 21.46 -14.88
CA ARG A 85 17.14 22.76 -14.30
C ARG A 85 18.29 22.69 -13.31
N GLY A 86 18.81 21.49 -13.03
CA GLY A 86 19.83 21.26 -12.02
C GLY A 86 19.38 21.66 -10.61
N VAL A 87 18.07 21.62 -10.32
CA VAL A 87 17.55 21.89 -8.96
C VAL A 87 17.81 20.69 -8.06
N ILE A 88 17.70 19.49 -8.63
CA ILE A 88 17.96 18.22 -7.98
C ILE A 88 19.07 17.45 -8.69
N ASP A 89 19.80 16.61 -7.93
CA ASP A 89 20.87 15.77 -8.48
C ASP A 89 20.37 14.35 -8.82
N LYS A 90 19.31 13.88 -8.14
CA LYS A 90 18.75 12.54 -8.29
C LYS A 90 17.32 12.43 -7.75
N VAL A 91 16.62 11.40 -8.23
CA VAL A 91 15.37 10.90 -7.65
C VAL A 91 15.72 9.75 -6.71
N GLY A 92 15.38 9.86 -5.43
CA GLY A 92 15.63 8.88 -4.41
C GLY A 92 14.51 7.82 -4.30
N PRO A 93 14.57 6.93 -3.29
CA PRO A 93 13.46 6.03 -3.00
C PRO A 93 12.25 6.81 -2.45
N PRO A 94 10.99 6.34 -2.67
CA PRO A 94 9.74 7.08 -2.38
C PRO A 94 9.44 7.34 -0.90
N ARG A 95 10.36 7.03 0.02
CA ARG A 95 10.22 7.27 1.47
C ARG A 95 11.36 8.12 1.99
N VAL A 96 11.01 9.24 2.61
CA VAL A 96 11.95 10.08 3.35
C VAL A 96 12.46 9.29 4.55
N ARG A 97 13.78 9.04 4.58
CA ARG A 97 14.42 8.24 5.64
C ARG A 97 14.69 9.03 6.92
N GLU A 98 14.61 10.36 6.87
CA GLU A 98 14.93 11.26 7.99
C GLU A 98 13.73 12.09 8.47
N THR A 99 13.73 12.48 9.75
CA THR A 99 12.79 13.49 10.27
C THR A 99 13.06 14.84 9.60
N ILE A 100 12.01 15.57 9.21
CA ILE A 100 12.12 16.84 8.45
C ILE A 100 13.13 17.83 9.04
N ASP A 101 13.24 17.90 10.37
CA ASP A 101 14.16 18.81 11.05
C ASP A 101 15.65 18.54 10.75
N ARG A 102 15.99 17.34 10.27
CA ARG A 102 17.35 16.92 9.92
C ARG A 102 17.68 17.15 8.45
N ILE A 103 16.67 17.38 7.61
CA ILE A 103 16.84 17.62 6.18
C ILE A 103 17.42 19.02 5.97
N ALA A 104 18.62 19.10 5.40
CA ALA A 104 19.27 20.36 5.12
C ALA A 104 18.45 21.23 4.15
N PRO A 105 18.32 22.56 4.35
CA PRO A 105 17.63 23.46 3.42
C PRO A 105 18.26 23.51 2.02
N THR A 106 19.52 23.09 1.90
CA THR A 106 20.29 23.00 0.65
C THR A 106 20.21 21.62 0.00
N THR A 107 19.30 20.75 0.45
CA THR A 107 19.14 19.43 -0.16
C THR A 107 18.82 19.55 -1.65
N ARG A 108 19.40 18.65 -2.45
CA ARG A 108 19.12 18.49 -3.89
C ARG A 108 18.49 17.13 -4.17
N ASN A 109 17.92 16.51 -3.12
CA ASN A 109 17.18 15.27 -3.21
C ASN A 109 15.69 15.60 -3.41
N PHE A 110 15.09 15.01 -4.44
CA PHE A 110 13.70 15.27 -4.83
C PHE A 110 12.71 15.02 -3.69
N GLU A 111 12.76 13.86 -3.05
CA GLU A 111 11.79 13.48 -2.03
C GLU A 111 11.89 14.35 -0.78
N GLU A 112 13.11 14.74 -0.42
CA GLU A 112 13.39 15.61 0.71
C GLU A 112 12.90 17.05 0.47
N LEU A 113 13.10 17.59 -0.75
CA LEU A 113 12.58 18.90 -1.14
C LEU A 113 11.05 18.91 -1.14
N CYS A 114 10.43 17.90 -1.75
CA CYS A 114 8.97 17.76 -1.74
C CYS A 114 8.45 17.67 -0.30
N ALA A 115 9.08 16.86 0.55
CA ALA A 115 8.65 16.71 1.94
C ALA A 115 8.77 17.97 2.78
N ARG A 116 9.82 18.78 2.57
CA ARG A 116 9.95 20.08 3.23
C ARG A 116 8.85 21.06 2.77
N LEU A 117 8.54 21.09 1.48
CA LEU A 117 7.47 21.92 0.94
C LEU A 117 6.07 21.47 1.39
N THR A 118 5.85 20.16 1.51
CA THR A 118 4.61 19.58 2.04
C THR A 118 4.47 19.84 3.54
N ALA A 119 5.54 19.74 4.31
CA ALA A 119 5.54 20.13 5.73
C ALA A 119 5.18 21.60 5.94
N ARG A 120 5.64 22.45 5.03
CA ARG A 120 5.30 23.87 4.98
C ARG A 120 3.93 24.13 4.35
N GLY A 121 3.23 23.12 3.85
CA GLY A 121 1.89 23.26 3.28
C GLY A 121 1.85 24.03 1.95
N LEU A 122 2.93 23.97 1.17
CA LEU A 122 3.06 24.67 -0.12
C LEU A 122 2.92 23.73 -1.33
N LEU A 123 3.13 22.43 -1.11
CA LEU A 123 3.07 21.40 -2.14
C LEU A 123 2.37 20.17 -1.58
N PHE A 124 1.43 19.58 -2.31
CA PHE A 124 0.67 18.42 -1.87
C PHE A 124 0.62 17.35 -2.95
N SER A 125 0.30 16.13 -2.51
CA SER A 125 0.12 14.97 -3.36
C SER A 125 -1.37 14.72 -3.55
N GLU A 126 -1.81 14.49 -4.79
CA GLU A 126 -3.20 14.12 -5.05
C GLU A 126 -3.47 12.65 -4.71
N PRO A 127 -4.71 12.31 -4.33
CA PRO A 127 -5.12 10.92 -4.15
C PRO A 127 -4.96 10.15 -5.47
N HIS A 128 -4.17 9.07 -5.44
CA HIS A 128 -4.12 8.11 -6.53
C HIS A 128 -5.41 7.27 -6.45
N MET A 129 -6.34 7.48 -7.38
CA MET A 129 -7.62 6.76 -7.46
C MET A 129 -7.45 5.35 -8.06
N ASP A 130 -6.42 4.62 -7.65
CA ASP A 130 -6.20 3.24 -8.05
C ASP A 130 -6.53 2.31 -6.88
N GLY A 131 -7.80 2.28 -6.48
CA GLY A 131 -8.48 1.16 -5.80
C GLY A 131 -7.96 0.63 -4.47
N THR A 132 -6.67 0.76 -4.10
CA THR A 132 -6.12 0.39 -2.81
C THR A 132 -6.64 1.35 -1.76
N LEU A 133 -7.26 0.79 -0.72
CA LEU A 133 -7.51 1.43 0.57
C LEU A 133 -6.51 2.56 0.82
N ALA A 134 -7.06 3.77 0.88
CA ALA A 134 -6.37 5.03 1.10
C ALA A 134 -5.39 4.93 2.27
N GLY A 135 -4.14 4.57 1.98
CA GLY A 135 -3.03 4.83 2.87
C GLY A 135 -2.94 6.34 3.01
N LEU A 136 -3.07 6.86 4.23
CA LEU A 136 -2.85 8.27 4.47
C LEU A 136 -1.44 8.64 3.97
N TYR A 137 -1.33 9.72 3.21
CA TYR A 137 -0.06 10.20 2.71
C TYR A 137 0.88 10.55 3.85
N ASP A 138 2.13 10.15 3.69
CA ASP A 138 3.24 10.76 4.40
C ASP A 138 3.69 12.02 3.65
N LEU A 139 4.74 12.70 4.14
CA LEU A 139 5.18 13.99 3.58
C LEU A 139 5.88 13.85 2.23
N GLY A 140 6.24 12.64 1.80
CA GLY A 140 6.90 12.40 0.52
C GLY A 140 6.00 12.64 -0.70
N PRO A 141 6.60 12.73 -1.90
CA PRO A 141 5.86 12.95 -3.13
C PRO A 141 5.01 11.73 -3.51
N GLY A 142 3.76 11.97 -3.88
CA GLY A 142 2.86 10.98 -4.48
C GLY A 142 2.87 11.05 -6.01
N ALA A 143 2.01 10.25 -6.65
CA ALA A 143 1.99 10.08 -8.11
C ALA A 143 1.74 11.37 -8.90
N VAL A 144 0.94 12.29 -8.35
CA VAL A 144 0.70 13.62 -8.91
C VAL A 144 0.88 14.64 -7.79
N LEU A 145 1.66 15.69 -8.08
CA LEU A 145 1.93 16.78 -7.17
C LEU A 145 1.17 18.03 -7.64
N PHE A 146 0.66 18.79 -6.69
CA PHE A 146 -0.04 20.04 -6.97
C PHE A 146 0.22 21.09 -5.89
N ALA A 147 0.19 22.35 -6.30
CA ALA A 147 0.17 23.50 -5.41
C ALA A 147 -1.28 24.02 -5.30
N PRO A 148 -1.82 24.24 -4.08
CA PRO A 148 -3.17 24.76 -3.92
C PRO A 148 -3.32 26.16 -4.52
N GLY A 149 -4.52 26.49 -4.99
CA GLY A 149 -4.84 27.81 -5.58
C GLY A 149 -4.31 29.01 -4.78
N PRO A 150 -4.56 29.11 -3.46
CA PRO A 150 -4.04 30.21 -2.63
C PRO A 150 -2.51 30.32 -2.62
N VAL A 151 -1.79 29.20 -2.79
CA VAL A 151 -0.33 29.18 -2.89
C VAL A 151 0.12 29.70 -4.25
N LEU A 152 -0.55 29.28 -5.33
CA LEU A 152 -0.29 29.79 -6.68
C LEU A 152 -0.55 31.30 -6.76
N ASP A 153 -1.65 31.78 -6.19
CA ASP A 153 -2.00 33.20 -6.16
C ASP A 153 -0.95 34.01 -5.39
N ALA A 154 -0.50 33.51 -4.24
CA ALA A 154 0.55 34.14 -3.44
C ALA A 154 1.90 34.17 -4.19
N LEU A 155 2.26 33.08 -4.89
CA LEU A 155 3.48 33.01 -5.71
C LEU A 155 3.43 33.97 -6.90
N GLN A 156 2.29 34.05 -7.59
CA GLN A 156 2.08 34.96 -8.71
C GLN A 156 2.11 36.43 -8.28
N GLN A 157 1.48 36.77 -7.15
CA GLN A 157 1.54 38.12 -6.58
C GLN A 157 2.96 38.50 -6.18
N LEU A 158 3.71 37.60 -5.53
CA LEU A 158 5.12 37.85 -5.20
C LEU A 158 6.00 37.97 -6.45
N ASN A 159 5.74 37.20 -7.51
CA ASN A 159 6.46 37.33 -8.78
C ASN A 159 6.13 38.65 -9.49
N ALA A 160 4.90 39.15 -9.37
CA ALA A 160 4.49 40.44 -9.89
C ALA A 160 5.09 41.62 -9.09
N GLU A 161 5.19 41.49 -7.76
CA GLU A 161 5.77 42.48 -6.85
C GLU A 161 7.31 42.57 -6.98
N ASN A 162 7.99 41.47 -7.29
CA ASN A 162 9.46 41.43 -7.45
C ASN A 162 9.95 41.72 -8.89
N GLY A 163 9.05 41.97 -9.84
CA GLY A 163 9.37 42.14 -11.25
C GLY A 163 9.80 40.82 -11.92
N PRO A 164 9.70 40.72 -13.27
CA PRO A 164 10.10 39.50 -13.96
C PRO A 164 11.59 39.25 -13.74
N THR A 165 11.92 38.11 -13.14
CA THR A 165 13.28 37.56 -13.23
C THR A 165 13.57 37.35 -14.73
N PRO A 166 14.62 37.94 -15.30
CA PRO A 166 14.85 37.84 -16.73
C PRO A 166 15.04 36.37 -17.12
N PRO A 167 14.52 35.93 -18.28
CA PRO A 167 14.94 34.66 -18.86
C PRO A 167 16.46 34.72 -19.09
N ALA A 168 17.15 33.63 -18.78
CA ALA A 168 18.54 33.47 -19.17
C ALA A 168 18.67 33.80 -20.66
N GLN A 169 19.55 34.75 -20.96
CA GLN A 169 19.72 35.35 -22.28
C GLN A 169 20.07 34.28 -23.31
N THR A 170 19.15 34.05 -24.25
CA THR A 170 19.47 33.43 -25.53
C THR A 170 20.37 34.40 -26.29
N VAL A 171 21.66 34.11 -26.32
CA VAL A 171 22.60 34.78 -27.22
C VAL A 171 22.17 34.46 -28.65
N ALA A 172 21.70 35.48 -29.37
CA ALA A 172 21.47 35.43 -30.80
C ALA A 172 22.81 35.17 -31.49
N VAL A 173 23.00 33.96 -32.01
CA VAL A 173 24.03 33.68 -33.00
C VAL A 173 23.43 33.95 -34.36
N ASP A 174 24.07 34.86 -35.08
CA ASP A 174 23.79 35.24 -36.46
C ASP A 174 23.79 34.00 -37.37
N VAL A 175 22.65 33.71 -38.01
CA VAL A 175 22.50 32.57 -38.93
C VAL A 175 22.81 33.05 -40.34
N ALA A 176 24.08 32.88 -40.75
CA ALA A 176 24.45 32.83 -42.15
C ALA A 176 23.94 31.51 -42.79
N PRO A 177 23.59 31.49 -44.09
CA PRO A 177 22.89 30.36 -44.69
C PRO A 177 23.77 29.11 -44.78
N LEU A 178 23.17 27.95 -44.46
CA LEU A 178 23.78 26.62 -44.46
C LEU A 178 24.42 26.25 -45.81
N PRO A 179 25.69 25.81 -45.84
CA PRO A 179 26.19 24.99 -46.93
C PRO A 179 25.76 23.52 -46.75
N ALA A 180 25.60 22.84 -47.88
CA ALA A 180 25.07 21.48 -48.01
C ALA A 180 25.76 20.44 -47.09
N ALA A 181 24.96 19.50 -46.60
CA ALA A 181 25.34 18.39 -45.74
C ALA A 181 26.55 17.61 -46.27
N GLN A 182 27.65 17.68 -45.52
CA GLN A 182 28.79 16.77 -45.63
C GLN A 182 28.54 15.55 -44.72
N PRO A 183 29.06 14.35 -45.06
CA PRO A 183 28.81 13.14 -44.27
C PRO A 183 29.29 13.34 -42.83
N ALA A 184 28.39 13.14 -41.87
CA ALA A 184 28.63 13.35 -40.45
C ALA A 184 29.80 12.46 -39.96
N VAL A 185 30.92 13.10 -39.62
CA VAL A 185 31.94 12.50 -38.75
C VAL A 185 31.23 12.13 -37.45
N ARG A 186 31.21 10.85 -37.07
CA ARG A 186 30.52 10.37 -35.86
C ARG A 186 31.53 10.16 -34.74
N GLY A 187 31.18 10.57 -33.52
CA GLY A 187 31.98 10.35 -32.32
C GLY A 187 32.23 8.88 -32.04
N ARG A 188 33.31 8.58 -31.31
CA ARG A 188 33.74 7.22 -31.00
C ARG A 188 33.28 6.83 -29.60
N LEU A 189 32.53 5.73 -29.48
CA LEU A 189 32.17 5.15 -28.19
C LEU A 189 33.29 4.20 -27.72
N ILE A 190 33.67 4.27 -26.45
CA ILE A 190 34.62 3.36 -25.82
C ILE A 190 33.92 2.70 -24.65
N VAL A 191 33.86 1.37 -24.65
CA VAL A 191 33.29 0.58 -23.54
C VAL A 191 34.41 -0.01 -22.72
N GLN A 192 34.47 0.36 -21.45
CA GLN A 192 35.51 -0.09 -20.52
C GLN A 192 35.06 -1.30 -19.68
N PRO A 193 35.99 -2.17 -19.25
CA PRO A 193 35.69 -3.26 -18.33
C PRO A 193 35.13 -2.80 -16.97
N SER A 194 35.27 -1.52 -16.62
CA SER A 194 34.69 -0.89 -15.41
C SER A 194 33.19 -0.60 -15.52
N TYR A 195 32.54 -0.99 -16.63
CA TYR A 195 31.17 -0.60 -17.00
C TYR A 195 31.01 0.89 -17.35
N SER A 196 32.11 1.62 -17.55
CA SER A 196 32.09 3.00 -18.04
C SER A 196 32.01 3.01 -19.58
N LEU A 197 31.12 3.84 -20.13
CA LEU A 197 30.98 4.11 -21.55
C LEU A 197 31.41 5.56 -21.80
N LEU A 198 32.42 5.77 -22.64
CA LEU A 198 32.97 7.08 -22.97
C LEU A 198 32.67 7.40 -24.42
N LEU A 199 31.86 8.42 -24.68
CA LEU A 199 31.60 8.93 -26.02
C LEU A 199 32.51 10.13 -26.29
N LEU A 200 33.47 9.95 -27.20
CA LEU A 200 34.39 10.99 -27.66
C LEU A 200 33.73 11.87 -28.74
N PRO A 201 34.10 13.16 -28.85
CA PRO A 201 33.61 14.06 -29.89
C PRO A 201 33.77 13.51 -31.32
N PRO A 202 32.88 13.90 -32.25
CA PRO A 202 31.70 14.76 -32.05
C PRO A 202 30.52 13.99 -31.44
N LEU A 203 29.87 14.58 -30.43
CA LEU A 203 28.76 13.96 -29.70
C LEU A 203 27.50 13.97 -30.58
N ASP A 204 27.07 12.82 -31.10
CA ASP A 204 25.86 12.72 -31.90
C ASP A 204 24.62 12.50 -31.02
N GLN A 205 23.63 13.38 -31.20
CA GLN A 205 22.40 13.40 -30.40
C GLN A 205 21.68 12.04 -30.35
N ALA A 206 21.62 11.35 -31.49
CA ALA A 206 20.99 10.03 -31.58
C ALA A 206 21.70 8.94 -30.74
N THR A 207 23.01 9.08 -30.49
CA THR A 207 23.76 8.17 -29.61
C THR A 207 23.59 8.54 -28.16
N LEU A 208 23.58 9.84 -27.84
CA LEU A 208 23.31 10.32 -26.48
C LEU A 208 21.93 9.87 -25.99
N GLU A 209 20.89 10.02 -26.81
CA GLU A 209 19.52 9.57 -26.49
C GLU A 209 19.45 8.06 -26.23
N ARG A 210 20.13 7.27 -27.08
CA ARG A 210 20.20 5.81 -26.89
C ARG A 210 20.98 5.42 -25.64
N LEU A 211 22.08 6.12 -25.31
CA LEU A 211 22.85 5.89 -24.09
C LEU A 211 22.05 6.28 -22.84
N ASN A 212 21.36 7.42 -22.85
CA ASN A 212 20.44 7.84 -21.77
C ASN A 212 19.34 6.81 -21.51
N ALA A 213 18.90 6.10 -22.55
CA ALA A 213 17.87 5.09 -22.43
C ALA A 213 18.36 3.78 -21.79
N VAL A 214 19.66 3.48 -21.79
CA VAL A 214 20.21 2.16 -21.38
C VAL A 214 21.31 2.23 -20.31
N ALA A 215 21.84 3.42 -20.02
CA ALA A 215 22.95 3.65 -19.09
C ALA A 215 22.72 4.91 -18.26
N GLU A 216 23.36 4.98 -17.09
CA GLU A 216 23.31 6.13 -16.19
C GLU A 216 24.30 7.20 -16.65
N GLN A 217 23.86 8.44 -16.84
CA GLN A 217 24.74 9.53 -17.24
C GLN A 217 25.56 10.00 -16.03
N VAL A 218 26.88 9.88 -16.12
CA VAL A 218 27.82 10.31 -15.06
C VAL A 218 28.30 11.74 -15.32
N ARG A 219 28.66 12.05 -16.57
CA ARG A 219 29.17 13.37 -16.95
C ARG A 219 28.86 13.65 -18.42
N LEU A 220 28.39 14.86 -18.72
CA LEU A 220 28.21 15.32 -20.09
C LEU A 220 29.03 16.60 -20.28
N ALA A 221 30.21 16.46 -20.89
CA ALA A 221 31.15 17.54 -21.16
C ALA A 221 31.75 17.35 -22.57
N GLU A 222 33.03 17.68 -22.78
CA GLU A 222 33.73 17.37 -24.04
C GLU A 222 33.77 15.87 -24.33
N VAL A 223 33.86 15.03 -23.30
CA VAL A 223 33.64 13.58 -23.40
C VAL A 223 32.42 13.25 -22.56
N ALA A 224 31.45 12.55 -23.15
CA ALA A 224 30.28 12.09 -22.40
C ALA A 224 30.60 10.75 -21.74
N GLU A 225 30.47 10.69 -20.41
CA GLU A 225 30.69 9.50 -19.60
C GLU A 225 29.36 8.97 -19.08
N TYR A 226 29.16 7.69 -19.32
CA TYR A 226 28.01 6.91 -18.87
C TYR A 226 28.48 5.70 -18.09
N LYS A 227 27.62 5.18 -17.23
CA LYS A 227 27.87 3.95 -16.49
C LYS A 227 26.74 2.96 -16.75
N LEU A 228 27.11 1.77 -17.20
CA LEU A 228 26.18 0.66 -17.36
C LEU A 228 25.92 0.04 -15.98
N THR A 229 24.70 0.21 -15.46
CA THR A 229 24.28 -0.33 -14.17
C THR A 229 23.13 -1.31 -14.34
N GLN A 230 22.98 -2.23 -13.38
CA GLN A 230 21.87 -3.18 -13.36
C GLN A 230 20.50 -2.47 -13.37
N ALA A 231 20.38 -1.37 -12.63
CA ALA A 231 19.13 -0.60 -12.54
C ALA A 231 18.77 0.11 -13.87
N ALA A 232 19.75 0.70 -14.55
CA ALA A 232 19.53 1.35 -15.85
C ALA A 232 19.14 0.35 -16.93
N LEU A 233 19.82 -0.81 -16.96
CA LEU A 233 19.48 -1.88 -17.90
C LEU A 233 18.09 -2.46 -17.62
N TYR A 234 17.73 -2.67 -16.34
CA TYR A 234 16.39 -3.12 -15.96
C TYR A 234 15.29 -2.16 -16.42
N ALA A 235 15.48 -0.86 -16.20
CA ALA A 235 14.54 0.16 -16.63
C ALA A 235 14.38 0.20 -18.15
N ALA A 236 15.45 -0.05 -18.90
CA ALA A 236 15.40 -0.15 -20.36
C ALA A 236 14.58 -1.37 -20.84
N VAL A 237 14.79 -2.53 -20.21
CA VAL A 237 14.05 -3.76 -20.53
C VAL A 237 12.54 -3.60 -20.25
N LEU A 238 12.17 -2.95 -19.13
CA LEU A 238 10.77 -2.63 -18.83
C LEU A 238 10.11 -1.72 -19.88
N ARG A 239 10.89 -0.91 -20.60
CA ARG A 239 10.41 -0.08 -21.72
C ARG A 239 10.38 -0.83 -23.07
N GLY A 240 10.61 -2.13 -23.07
CA GLY A 240 10.59 -2.98 -24.27
C GLY A 240 11.92 -3.05 -25.03
N VAL A 241 13.03 -2.59 -24.44
CA VAL A 241 14.36 -2.72 -25.05
C VAL A 241 14.89 -4.14 -24.85
N VAL A 242 15.27 -4.81 -25.94
CA VAL A 242 15.85 -6.16 -25.88
C VAL A 242 17.33 -6.07 -25.54
N VAL A 243 17.81 -6.87 -24.56
CA VAL A 243 19.22 -6.83 -24.11
C VAL A 243 20.20 -7.17 -25.24
N ALA A 244 19.82 -8.06 -26.15
CA ALA A 244 20.61 -8.35 -27.36
C ALA A 244 20.80 -7.11 -28.25
N ASP A 245 19.81 -6.22 -28.32
CA ASP A 245 19.90 -4.96 -29.07
C ASP A 245 20.80 -3.95 -28.38
N VAL A 246 20.84 -3.95 -27.05
CA VAL A 246 21.77 -3.12 -26.27
C VAL A 246 23.21 -3.56 -26.52
N ILE A 247 23.48 -4.87 -26.44
CA ILE A 247 24.81 -5.44 -26.73
C ILE A 247 25.26 -5.07 -28.14
N ARG A 248 24.40 -5.31 -29.14
CA ARG A 248 24.66 -4.99 -30.54
C ARG A 248 24.93 -3.49 -30.74
N PHE A 249 24.12 -2.63 -30.15
CA PHE A 249 24.32 -1.18 -30.22
C PHE A 249 25.69 -0.75 -29.67
N LEU A 250 26.10 -1.29 -28.53
CA LEU A 250 27.39 -0.96 -27.91
C LEU A 250 28.58 -1.49 -28.74
N GLU A 251 28.47 -2.68 -29.35
CA GLU A 251 29.50 -3.24 -30.25
C GLU A 251 29.61 -2.45 -31.56
N GLU A 252 28.47 -2.12 -32.19
CA GLU A 252 28.40 -1.36 -33.44
C GLU A 252 28.97 0.05 -33.28
N ARG A 253 28.66 0.74 -32.17
CA ARG A 253 29.16 2.08 -31.88
C ARG A 253 30.57 2.10 -31.31
N GLY A 254 30.96 1.04 -30.59
CA GLY A 254 32.29 0.89 -29.99
C GLY A 254 33.41 0.62 -30.99
N ALA A 255 33.05 0.14 -32.20
CA ALA A 255 33.97 -0.36 -33.24
C ALA A 255 34.93 -1.47 -32.74
N GLN A 256 34.63 -2.06 -31.59
CA GLN A 256 35.34 -3.15 -30.94
C GLN A 256 34.32 -4.07 -30.25
N PRO A 257 34.60 -5.38 -30.17
CA PRO A 257 33.75 -6.28 -29.39
C PRO A 257 33.74 -5.83 -27.92
N LEU A 258 32.59 -5.99 -27.26
CA LEU A 258 32.45 -5.65 -25.85
C LEU A 258 33.44 -6.47 -24.98
N PRO A 259 34.01 -5.87 -23.93
CA PRO A 259 34.76 -6.62 -22.93
C PRO A 259 33.94 -7.80 -22.39
N GLN A 260 34.57 -8.98 -22.28
CA GLN A 260 33.90 -10.24 -21.92
C GLN A 260 33.12 -10.14 -20.60
N ASN A 261 33.66 -9.43 -19.62
CA ASN A 261 33.03 -9.23 -18.32
C ASN A 261 31.75 -8.36 -18.40
N VAL A 262 31.73 -7.36 -19.28
CA VAL A 262 30.56 -6.51 -19.50
C VAL A 262 29.45 -7.33 -20.17
N ARG A 263 29.79 -8.09 -21.22
CA ARG A 263 28.83 -8.96 -21.93
C ARG A 263 28.19 -10.00 -21.01
N TYR A 264 29.02 -10.76 -20.29
CA TYR A 264 28.55 -11.78 -19.36
C TYR A 264 27.62 -11.20 -18.28
N THR A 265 27.96 -10.04 -17.74
CA THR A 265 27.19 -9.40 -16.66
C THR A 265 25.84 -8.88 -17.16
N VAL A 266 25.79 -8.30 -18.36
CA VAL A 266 24.56 -7.81 -18.99
C VAL A 266 23.61 -8.98 -19.33
N GLU A 267 24.14 -10.08 -19.85
CA GLU A 267 23.38 -11.31 -20.12
C GLU A 267 22.87 -11.95 -18.81
N ALA A 268 23.71 -12.00 -17.78
CA ALA A 268 23.34 -12.52 -16.46
C ALA A 268 22.23 -11.67 -15.79
N TRP A 269 22.30 -10.34 -15.90
CA TRP A 269 21.25 -9.44 -15.41
C TRP A 269 19.93 -9.68 -16.14
N SER A 270 19.95 -9.84 -17.47
CA SER A 270 18.76 -10.18 -18.26
C SER A 270 18.08 -11.45 -17.76
N SER A 271 18.87 -12.51 -17.54
CA SER A 271 18.34 -13.81 -17.08
C SER A 271 17.77 -13.75 -15.65
N ALA A 272 18.32 -12.89 -14.79
CA ALA A 272 17.81 -12.69 -13.44
C ALA A 272 16.46 -11.96 -13.41
N PHE A 273 16.20 -11.03 -14.34
CA PHE A 273 14.97 -10.23 -14.37
C PHE A 273 13.72 -11.00 -14.79
N GLU A 274 13.87 -12.10 -15.53
CA GLU A 274 12.73 -12.90 -16.01
C GLU A 274 12.11 -13.83 -14.95
N GLN A 275 12.72 -13.94 -13.75
CA GLN A 275 12.34 -14.93 -12.75
C GLN A 275 11.10 -14.56 -11.92
N VAL A 276 10.82 -13.27 -11.73
CA VAL A 276 9.68 -12.78 -10.92
C VAL A 276 9.03 -11.58 -11.62
N ARG A 277 7.74 -11.68 -11.93
CA ARG A 277 6.94 -10.59 -12.50
C ARG A 277 5.83 -10.17 -11.54
N ILE A 278 5.72 -8.87 -11.28
CA ILE A 278 4.61 -8.26 -10.54
C ILE A 278 3.74 -7.54 -11.55
N LEU A 279 2.46 -7.90 -11.61
CA LEU A 279 1.46 -7.25 -12.46
C LEU A 279 0.64 -6.30 -11.60
N GLN A 280 0.62 -5.02 -11.96
CA GLN A 280 -0.27 -4.04 -11.39
C GLN A 280 -1.52 -3.92 -12.27
N GLN A 281 -2.68 -3.68 -11.67
CA GLN A 281 -3.97 -3.56 -12.37
C GLN A 281 -4.34 -4.78 -13.25
N ALA A 282 -3.97 -5.99 -12.82
CA ALA A 282 -4.39 -7.20 -13.52
C ALA A 282 -5.86 -7.54 -13.23
N VAL A 283 -6.56 -8.08 -14.23
CA VAL A 283 -7.94 -8.56 -14.12
C VAL A 283 -7.96 -10.07 -14.30
N LEU A 284 -8.70 -10.74 -13.41
CA LEU A 284 -9.03 -12.15 -13.53
C LEU A 284 -10.45 -12.27 -14.08
N LEU A 285 -10.59 -12.76 -15.31
CA LEU A 285 -11.90 -13.12 -15.87
C LEU A 285 -12.21 -14.58 -15.54
N GLU A 286 -13.37 -14.80 -14.95
CA GLU A 286 -13.95 -16.13 -14.72
C GLU A 286 -15.17 -16.31 -15.63
N GLY A 287 -15.25 -17.46 -16.29
CA GLY A 287 -16.32 -17.74 -17.25
C GLY A 287 -16.31 -19.18 -17.71
N SER A 288 -17.25 -19.53 -18.60
CA SER A 288 -17.24 -20.83 -19.26
C SER A 288 -16.02 -20.94 -20.19
N ALA A 289 -15.54 -22.18 -20.41
CA ALA A 289 -14.40 -22.40 -21.29
C ALA A 289 -14.66 -21.81 -22.69
N ALA A 290 -15.87 -21.99 -23.22
CA ALA A 290 -16.25 -21.49 -24.54
C ALA A 290 -16.17 -19.96 -24.66
N ILE A 291 -16.65 -19.21 -23.65
CA ILE A 291 -16.59 -17.74 -23.67
C ILE A 291 -15.14 -17.29 -23.56
N LEU A 292 -14.34 -17.90 -22.69
CA LEU A 292 -12.94 -17.52 -22.54
C LEU A 292 -12.09 -17.88 -23.76
N ASP A 293 -12.40 -18.98 -24.47
CA ASP A 293 -11.78 -19.33 -25.75
C ASP A 293 -12.05 -18.25 -26.80
N GLN A 294 -13.30 -17.77 -26.88
CA GLN A 294 -13.69 -16.69 -27.80
C GLN A 294 -12.99 -15.38 -27.44
N LEU A 295 -13.02 -14.97 -26.17
CA LEU A 295 -12.36 -13.74 -25.72
C LEU A 295 -10.85 -13.77 -25.93
N GLN A 296 -10.21 -14.92 -25.73
CA GLN A 296 -8.78 -15.10 -25.99
C GLN A 296 -8.44 -15.05 -27.48
N ALA A 297 -9.38 -15.40 -28.36
CA ALA A 297 -9.22 -15.29 -29.82
C ALA A 297 -9.53 -13.87 -30.36
N THR A 298 -10.09 -12.98 -29.54
CA THR A 298 -10.44 -11.62 -29.95
C THR A 298 -9.21 -10.73 -30.13
N PRO A 299 -8.93 -10.19 -31.33
CA PRO A 299 -7.73 -9.41 -31.59
C PRO A 299 -7.54 -8.19 -30.67
N ALA A 300 -8.64 -7.55 -30.27
CA ALA A 300 -8.62 -6.40 -29.36
C ALA A 300 -8.20 -6.75 -27.93
N LEU A 301 -8.33 -8.02 -27.50
CA LEU A 301 -7.96 -8.48 -26.17
C LEU A 301 -6.58 -9.12 -26.12
N LEU A 302 -6.05 -9.62 -27.25
CA LEU A 302 -4.75 -10.28 -27.33
C LEU A 302 -3.59 -9.52 -26.67
N PRO A 303 -3.44 -8.19 -26.82
CA PRO A 303 -2.34 -7.45 -26.19
C PRO A 303 -2.38 -7.51 -24.66
N PHE A 304 -3.56 -7.69 -24.09
CA PHE A 304 -3.78 -7.70 -22.65
C PHE A 304 -3.74 -9.12 -22.06
N VAL A 305 -3.80 -10.17 -22.89
CA VAL A 305 -3.77 -11.56 -22.39
C VAL A 305 -2.39 -11.88 -21.83
N VAL A 306 -2.32 -12.05 -20.50
CA VAL A 306 -1.08 -12.43 -19.83
C VAL A 306 -0.90 -13.95 -19.87
N ARG A 307 -1.91 -14.68 -19.37
CA ARG A 307 -1.92 -16.15 -19.40
C ARG A 307 -3.30 -16.70 -19.09
N ARG A 308 -3.54 -17.93 -19.55
CA ARG A 308 -4.69 -18.73 -19.12
C ARG A 308 -4.33 -19.52 -17.86
N LEU A 309 -5.12 -19.36 -16.79
CA LEU A 309 -4.90 -20.03 -15.50
C LEU A 309 -5.63 -21.38 -15.40
N GLY A 310 -6.56 -21.62 -16.30
CA GLY A 310 -7.33 -22.86 -16.39
C GLY A 310 -8.42 -22.75 -17.46
N PRO A 311 -9.25 -23.79 -17.63
CA PRO A 311 -10.31 -23.78 -18.63
C PRO A 311 -11.31 -22.64 -18.40
N THR A 312 -11.57 -22.27 -17.14
CA THR A 312 -12.57 -21.28 -16.71
C THR A 312 -11.97 -19.98 -16.17
N ARG A 313 -10.66 -19.74 -16.39
CA ARG A 313 -9.94 -18.57 -15.84
C ARG A 313 -8.91 -17.99 -16.79
N LEU A 314 -9.02 -16.69 -17.05
CA LEU A 314 -8.09 -15.94 -17.91
C LEU A 314 -7.54 -14.72 -17.15
N LEU A 315 -6.21 -14.58 -17.14
CA LEU A 315 -5.52 -13.43 -16.54
C LEU A 315 -5.16 -12.42 -17.62
N LEU A 316 -5.61 -11.18 -17.43
CA LEU A 316 -5.32 -10.04 -18.31
C LEU A 316 -4.62 -8.91 -17.55
N ALA A 317 -3.83 -8.11 -18.27
CA ALA A 317 -3.24 -6.87 -17.79
C ALA A 317 -4.16 -5.68 -18.10
N GLU A 318 -3.87 -4.52 -17.49
CA GLU A 318 -4.50 -3.24 -17.81
C GLU A 318 -6.03 -3.24 -17.68
N ALA A 319 -6.52 -3.37 -16.45
CA ALA A 319 -7.94 -3.46 -16.10
C ALA A 319 -8.84 -2.47 -16.85
N ASN A 320 -8.44 -1.19 -16.88
CA ASN A 320 -9.23 -0.11 -17.47
C ASN A 320 -9.38 -0.24 -19.00
N GLU A 321 -8.41 -0.82 -19.69
CA GLU A 321 -8.47 -1.09 -21.13
C GLU A 321 -9.34 -2.32 -21.40
N VAL A 322 -9.14 -3.39 -20.64
CA VAL A 322 -9.93 -4.62 -20.76
C VAL A 322 -11.42 -4.36 -20.53
N GLU A 323 -11.79 -3.57 -19.51
CA GLU A 323 -13.18 -3.19 -19.27
C GLU A 323 -13.79 -2.43 -20.45
N ARG A 324 -13.03 -1.51 -21.07
CA ARG A 324 -13.48 -0.78 -22.27
C ARG A 324 -13.67 -1.69 -23.47
N VAL A 325 -12.73 -2.62 -23.69
CA VAL A 325 -12.84 -3.59 -24.80
C VAL A 325 -14.03 -4.52 -24.60
N LEU A 326 -14.23 -5.04 -23.39
CA LEU A 326 -15.38 -5.91 -23.07
C LEU A 326 -16.71 -5.16 -23.26
N ALA A 327 -16.81 -3.92 -22.79
CA ALA A 327 -17.98 -3.08 -23.01
C ALA A 327 -18.26 -2.86 -24.51
N GLY A 328 -17.21 -2.65 -25.31
CA GLY A 328 -17.31 -2.53 -26.77
C GLY A 328 -17.74 -3.82 -27.48
N LEU A 329 -17.50 -4.98 -26.88
CA LEU A 329 -17.95 -6.29 -27.36
C LEU A 329 -19.39 -6.63 -26.92
N GLY A 330 -20.03 -5.77 -26.12
CA GLY A 330 -21.36 -6.02 -25.56
C GLY A 330 -21.37 -6.99 -24.37
N GLU A 331 -20.20 -7.34 -23.85
CA GLU A 331 -20.06 -8.14 -22.64
C GLU A 331 -20.16 -7.23 -21.41
N ILE A 332 -21.05 -7.57 -20.48
CA ILE A 332 -21.25 -6.84 -19.22
C ILE A 332 -20.83 -7.76 -18.07
N PRO A 333 -19.52 -7.85 -17.76
CA PRO A 333 -19.06 -8.71 -16.69
C PRO A 333 -19.51 -8.21 -15.32
N LEU A 334 -19.74 -9.14 -14.39
CA LEU A 334 -19.85 -8.80 -12.98
C LEU A 334 -18.46 -8.45 -12.44
N THR A 335 -18.18 -7.16 -12.21
CA THR A 335 -16.90 -6.71 -11.66
C THR A 335 -16.89 -6.85 -10.14
N ILE A 336 -15.94 -7.63 -9.61
CA ILE A 336 -15.70 -7.76 -8.17
C ILE A 336 -14.42 -6.99 -7.81
N ASN A 337 -14.55 -5.88 -7.09
CA ASN A 337 -13.42 -5.12 -6.58
C ASN A 337 -13.00 -5.64 -5.19
N TYR A 338 -11.97 -6.48 -5.14
CA TYR A 338 -11.42 -7.02 -3.89
C TYR A 338 -10.72 -5.97 -3.00
N LEU A 339 -10.49 -4.77 -3.50
CA LEU A 339 -9.93 -3.64 -2.74
C LEU A 339 -11.01 -2.64 -2.28
N GLY A 340 -12.22 -2.74 -2.82
CA GLY A 340 -13.35 -1.86 -2.50
C GLY A 340 -14.08 -2.27 -1.22
N GLU A 341 -15.04 -1.44 -0.80
CA GLU A 341 -15.92 -1.79 0.31
C GLU A 341 -16.76 -3.02 -0.04
N VAL A 342 -16.62 -4.06 0.77
CA VAL A 342 -17.39 -5.28 0.63
C VAL A 342 -18.73 -5.06 1.32
N GLY A 343 -19.82 -4.99 0.56
CA GLY A 343 -21.17 -5.07 1.11
C GLY A 343 -21.42 -6.42 1.80
N PRO A 344 -22.56 -6.62 2.48
CA PRO A 344 -22.86 -7.91 3.10
C PRO A 344 -23.02 -8.99 2.02
N LEU A 345 -21.97 -9.78 1.82
CA LEU A 345 -21.92 -10.93 0.91
C LEU A 345 -22.43 -12.21 1.57
N LEU A 346 -22.56 -12.21 2.90
CA LEU A 346 -22.95 -13.34 3.70
C LEU A 346 -24.21 -13.03 4.50
N GLN A 347 -25.08 -14.01 4.63
CA GLN A 347 -26.08 -14.08 5.68
C GLN A 347 -25.66 -15.14 6.68
N VAL A 348 -25.71 -14.80 7.96
CA VAL A 348 -25.33 -15.72 9.03
C VAL A 348 -26.46 -15.82 10.03
N THR A 349 -26.97 -17.03 10.23
CA THR A 349 -28.05 -17.30 11.18
C THR A 349 -27.52 -17.45 12.60
N ALA A 350 -28.42 -17.40 13.59
CA ALA A 350 -28.07 -17.61 15.01
C ALA A 350 -27.44 -19.00 15.27
N ASP A 351 -27.81 -20.00 14.45
CA ASP A 351 -27.27 -21.36 14.53
C ASP A 351 -25.95 -21.56 13.79
N GLY A 352 -25.41 -20.49 13.20
CA GLY A 352 -24.11 -20.51 12.53
C GLY A 352 -24.14 -21.07 11.11
N LEU A 353 -25.33 -21.14 10.49
CA LEU A 353 -25.46 -21.39 9.06
C LEU A 353 -25.10 -20.11 8.30
N ILE A 354 -24.15 -20.22 7.40
CA ILE A 354 -23.66 -19.16 6.53
C ILE A 354 -24.13 -19.44 5.11
N THR A 355 -24.91 -18.52 4.55
CA THR A 355 -25.33 -18.54 3.15
C THR A 355 -24.75 -17.33 2.43
N GLN A 356 -24.34 -17.51 1.17
CA GLN A 356 -23.85 -16.39 0.37
C GLN A 356 -25.05 -15.63 -0.22
N SER A 357 -25.09 -14.33 0.03
CA SER A 357 -26.14 -13.45 -0.48
C SER A 357 -25.66 -12.82 -1.79
N GLY A 358 -26.17 -13.30 -2.92
CA GLY A 358 -25.93 -12.73 -4.25
C GLY A 358 -25.24 -13.68 -5.25
N VAL A 359 -25.09 -13.19 -6.49
CA VAL A 359 -24.50 -13.93 -7.64
C VAL A 359 -22.97 -13.84 -7.67
N ALA A 360 -22.36 -13.14 -6.71
CA ALA A 360 -20.92 -12.90 -6.69
C ALA A 360 -20.16 -14.10 -6.13
N ASN A 361 -19.56 -14.91 -7.01
CA ASN A 361 -18.56 -15.91 -6.64
C ASN A 361 -17.26 -15.20 -6.20
N HIS A 362 -17.21 -14.75 -4.95
CA HIS A 362 -16.00 -14.16 -4.38
C HIS A 362 -14.94 -15.26 -4.20
N LEU A 363 -13.91 -15.30 -5.04
CA LEU A 363 -12.93 -16.40 -5.14
C LEU A 363 -12.29 -16.77 -3.79
N LEU A 364 -11.97 -15.77 -2.98
CA LEU A 364 -11.27 -15.96 -1.71
C LEU A 364 -12.21 -16.31 -0.54
N LEU A 365 -13.51 -16.05 -0.67
CA LEU A 365 -14.44 -16.13 0.45
C LEU A 365 -14.75 -17.58 0.84
N PRO A 366 -15.05 -18.51 -0.09
CA PRO A 366 -15.17 -19.93 0.22
C PRO A 366 -13.91 -20.52 0.86
N LEU A 367 -12.72 -20.10 0.41
CA LEU A 367 -11.45 -20.56 0.97
C LEU A 367 -11.25 -20.08 2.41
N ALA A 368 -11.60 -18.82 2.68
CA ALA A 368 -11.58 -18.27 4.02
C ALA A 368 -12.63 -18.95 4.94
N LEU A 369 -13.86 -19.14 4.44
CA LEU A 369 -14.95 -19.79 5.18
C LEU A 369 -14.61 -21.23 5.57
N ARG A 370 -13.93 -22.00 4.70
CA ARG A 370 -13.47 -23.36 5.04
C ARG A 370 -12.57 -23.42 6.27
N ARG A 371 -11.91 -22.33 6.65
CA ARG A 371 -11.08 -22.30 7.86
C ARG A 371 -11.91 -22.28 9.15
N ILE A 372 -13.16 -21.81 9.08
CA ILE A 372 -14.03 -21.59 10.25
C ILE A 372 -15.33 -22.40 10.20
N ALA A 373 -15.70 -22.89 9.02
CA ALA A 373 -16.96 -23.56 8.74
C ALA A 373 -16.77 -24.76 7.80
N GLU A 374 -17.73 -25.69 7.85
CA GLU A 374 -17.79 -26.86 6.99
C GLU A 374 -18.71 -26.60 5.80
N PRO A 375 -18.29 -26.93 4.58
CA PRO A 375 -19.16 -26.81 3.42
C PRO A 375 -20.28 -27.86 3.49
N LEU A 376 -21.52 -27.43 3.29
CA LEU A 376 -22.67 -28.28 3.04
C LEU A 376 -22.83 -28.56 1.54
N ALA A 377 -23.63 -29.58 1.20
CA ALA A 377 -23.91 -29.98 -0.19
C ALA A 377 -24.52 -28.84 -1.03
N ASP A 378 -25.30 -27.96 -0.39
CA ASP A 378 -26.05 -26.88 -1.05
C ASP A 378 -25.22 -25.59 -1.24
N GLY A 379 -23.91 -25.64 -1.03
CA GLY A 379 -23.01 -24.47 -1.13
C GLY A 379 -23.05 -23.53 0.09
N ALA A 380 -23.90 -23.83 1.08
CA ALA A 380 -23.90 -23.19 2.39
C ALA A 380 -22.72 -23.68 3.24
N PHE A 381 -22.41 -22.95 4.32
CA PHE A 381 -21.33 -23.29 5.25
C PHE A 381 -21.86 -23.35 6.68
N GLN A 382 -21.53 -24.40 7.44
CA GLN A 382 -21.91 -24.53 8.85
C GLN A 382 -20.71 -24.22 9.74
N LEU A 383 -20.82 -23.22 10.61
CA LEU A 383 -19.79 -22.98 11.63
C LEU A 383 -19.72 -24.17 12.59
N THR A 384 -18.51 -24.63 12.87
CA THR A 384 -18.27 -25.73 13.82
C THR A 384 -17.33 -25.31 14.96
N PRO A 385 -17.55 -25.84 16.18
CA PRO A 385 -16.73 -25.48 17.34
C PRO A 385 -15.24 -25.77 17.13
N GLU A 386 -14.90 -26.87 16.47
CA GLU A 386 -13.50 -27.28 16.23
C GLU A 386 -12.75 -26.34 15.30
N ARG A 387 -13.39 -25.96 14.18
CA ARG A 387 -12.79 -25.04 13.20
C ARG A 387 -12.68 -23.64 13.75
N VAL A 388 -13.69 -23.17 14.48
CA VAL A 388 -13.64 -21.86 15.16
C VAL A 388 -12.50 -21.84 16.18
N ARG A 389 -12.34 -22.87 17.02
CA ARG A 389 -11.21 -22.99 17.96
C ARG A 389 -9.86 -22.92 17.26
N THR A 390 -9.72 -23.66 16.17
CA THR A 390 -8.49 -23.71 15.39
C THR A 390 -8.18 -22.35 14.74
N ALA A 391 -9.20 -21.69 14.19
CA ALA A 391 -9.06 -20.39 13.57
C ALA A 391 -8.71 -19.28 14.58
N VAL A 392 -9.33 -19.30 15.76
CA VAL A 392 -9.03 -18.34 16.84
C VAL A 392 -7.58 -18.46 17.29
N LYS A 393 -7.05 -19.67 17.47
CA LYS A 393 -5.63 -19.89 17.82
C LYS A 393 -4.65 -19.37 16.77
N GLY A 394 -5.02 -19.40 15.49
CA GLY A 394 -4.18 -18.96 14.38
C GLY A 394 -4.30 -17.48 14.01
N THR A 395 -5.16 -16.71 14.67
CA THR A 395 -5.43 -15.30 14.34
C THR A 395 -4.79 -14.37 15.37
N PRO A 396 -4.07 -13.29 14.98
CA PRO A 396 -3.40 -12.38 15.93
C PRO A 396 -4.36 -11.76 16.97
N ASP A 397 -5.56 -11.40 16.53
CA ASP A 397 -6.62 -10.79 17.35
C ASP A 397 -7.57 -11.83 17.97
N GLY A 398 -7.28 -13.13 17.84
CA GLY A 398 -8.09 -14.23 18.33
C GLY A 398 -9.57 -14.14 17.91
N LEU A 399 -10.48 -14.31 18.88
CA LEU A 399 -11.93 -14.23 18.67
C LEU A 399 -12.37 -12.85 18.17
N THR A 400 -11.76 -11.78 18.67
CA THR A 400 -12.11 -10.40 18.28
C THR A 400 -11.87 -10.18 16.80
N GLY A 401 -10.76 -10.72 16.27
CA GLY A 401 -10.44 -10.70 14.84
C GLY A 401 -11.48 -11.44 14.01
N LEU A 402 -11.87 -12.65 14.46
CA LEU A 402 -12.89 -13.46 13.78
C LEU A 402 -14.24 -12.75 13.72
N ILE A 403 -14.69 -12.14 14.83
CA ILE A 403 -15.97 -11.40 14.87
C ILE A 403 -15.91 -10.18 13.95
N LYS A 404 -14.81 -9.43 13.94
CA LYS A 404 -14.62 -8.30 13.02
C LYS A 404 -14.69 -8.76 11.56
N TRP A 405 -14.02 -9.86 11.24
CA TRP A 405 -14.02 -10.43 9.91
C TRP A 405 -15.43 -10.87 9.49
N LEU A 406 -16.15 -11.60 10.34
CA LEU A 406 -17.54 -11.99 10.04
C LEU A 406 -18.45 -10.76 9.86
N ARG A 407 -18.29 -9.71 10.67
CA ARG A 407 -19.07 -8.46 10.53
C ARG A 407 -18.76 -7.71 9.24
N LEU A 408 -17.53 -7.78 8.75
CA LEU A 408 -17.15 -7.17 7.48
C LEU A 408 -17.95 -7.77 6.32
N TYR A 409 -18.16 -9.08 6.31
CA TYR A 409 -18.84 -9.78 5.20
C TYR A 409 -20.34 -10.04 5.44
N ALA A 410 -20.81 -10.06 6.68
CA ALA A 410 -22.20 -10.36 7.03
C ALA A 410 -22.98 -9.16 7.60
N GLY A 411 -22.31 -8.05 7.90
CA GLY A 411 -22.91 -6.93 8.61
C GLY A 411 -23.12 -7.25 10.10
N GLU A 412 -24.30 -6.92 10.62
CA GLU A 412 -24.62 -7.19 12.02
C GLU A 412 -24.80 -8.69 12.28
N LEU A 413 -24.14 -9.20 13.32
CA LEU A 413 -24.23 -10.60 13.73
C LEU A 413 -25.27 -10.77 14.85
N PRO A 414 -26.08 -11.85 14.82
CA PRO A 414 -27.00 -12.17 15.91
C PRO A 414 -26.27 -12.30 17.26
N ALA A 415 -26.86 -11.72 18.32
CA ALA A 415 -26.27 -11.75 19.66
C ALA A 415 -26.03 -13.18 20.17
N GLU A 416 -26.94 -14.10 19.85
CA GLU A 416 -26.82 -15.53 20.17
C GLU A 416 -25.61 -16.18 19.50
N LEU A 417 -25.33 -15.84 18.24
CA LEU A 417 -24.17 -16.35 17.54
C LEU A 417 -22.88 -15.84 18.18
N VAL A 418 -22.83 -14.55 18.53
CA VAL A 418 -21.68 -13.95 19.23
C VAL A 418 -21.45 -14.65 20.56
N ALA A 419 -22.51 -14.99 21.30
CA ALA A 419 -22.41 -15.77 22.53
C ALA A 419 -21.86 -17.18 22.26
N ARG A 420 -22.35 -17.89 21.24
CA ARG A 420 -21.82 -19.21 20.85
C ARG A 420 -20.35 -19.16 20.47
N LEU A 421 -19.93 -18.17 19.67
CA LEU A 421 -18.52 -17.99 19.28
C LEU A 421 -17.62 -17.73 20.50
N LYS A 422 -18.10 -16.96 21.49
CA LYS A 422 -17.39 -16.77 22.77
C LYS A 422 -17.23 -18.10 23.51
N LEU A 423 -18.30 -18.88 23.63
CA LEU A 423 -18.25 -20.20 24.27
C LEU A 423 -17.27 -21.14 23.56
N TRP A 424 -17.26 -21.18 22.23
CA TRP A 424 -16.32 -21.99 21.47
C TRP A 424 -14.88 -21.52 21.61
N SER A 425 -14.63 -20.24 21.89
CA SER A 425 -13.27 -19.73 22.08
C SER A 425 -12.64 -20.09 23.43
N LEU A 426 -13.46 -20.53 24.40
CA LEU A 426 -12.97 -20.89 25.73
C LEU A 426 -12.06 -22.13 25.65
N PRO A 427 -10.95 -22.15 26.41
CA PRO A 427 -10.20 -23.38 26.63
C PRO A 427 -11.11 -24.43 27.26
N VAL A 428 -10.94 -25.70 26.86
CA VAL A 428 -11.76 -26.82 27.38
C VAL A 428 -11.69 -26.93 28.92
N ALA A 429 -10.58 -26.47 29.53
CA ALA A 429 -10.34 -26.52 30.97
C ALA A 429 -10.98 -25.38 31.79
N GLU A 430 -11.67 -24.41 31.19
CA GLU A 430 -12.27 -23.27 31.93
C GLU A 430 -13.72 -23.50 32.37
N VAL A 431 -14.37 -24.59 31.95
CA VAL A 431 -15.76 -24.91 32.32
C VAL A 431 -15.82 -26.21 33.10
N THR A 432 -15.81 -26.11 34.42
CA THR A 432 -15.86 -27.23 35.35
C THR A 432 -17.21 -27.32 36.06
N PHE A 433 -17.66 -28.55 36.35
CA PHE A 433 -18.73 -28.79 37.31
C PHE A 433 -18.12 -29.15 38.66
N GLU A 434 -18.24 -28.26 39.64
CA GLU A 434 -17.78 -28.52 41.01
C GLU A 434 -18.99 -28.81 41.91
N GLN A 435 -18.85 -29.79 42.82
CA GLN A 435 -19.81 -30.03 43.91
C GLN A 435 -19.19 -29.67 45.27
N PRO A 436 -18.94 -28.38 45.56
CA PRO A 436 -18.34 -27.99 46.83
C PRO A 436 -19.35 -28.17 47.98
N LEU A 437 -18.89 -28.72 49.10
CA LEU A 437 -19.63 -28.68 50.36
C LEU A 437 -19.54 -27.27 50.95
N LEU A 438 -20.55 -26.44 50.69
CA LEU A 438 -20.62 -25.06 51.19
C LEU A 438 -21.19 -25.02 52.61
N LEU A 439 -20.32 -24.77 53.60
CA LEU A 439 -20.70 -24.51 54.98
C LEU A 439 -20.96 -23.02 55.19
N ARG A 440 -22.24 -22.60 55.24
CA ARG A 440 -22.62 -21.21 55.49
C ARG A 440 -22.67 -20.94 57.00
N LEU A 441 -21.76 -20.10 57.48
CA LEU A 441 -21.69 -19.67 58.87
C LEU A 441 -21.55 -18.15 58.96
N PRO A 442 -21.98 -17.53 60.08
CA PRO A 442 -21.56 -16.19 60.45
C PRO A 442 -20.03 -16.09 60.57
N HIS A 443 -19.48 -14.91 60.25
CA HIS A 443 -18.03 -14.72 60.09
C HIS A 443 -17.24 -14.85 61.41
N ASP A 444 -17.89 -14.51 62.52
CA ASP A 444 -17.47 -14.67 63.90
C ASP A 444 -17.41 -16.15 64.29
N VAL A 445 -18.45 -16.93 63.97
CA VAL A 445 -18.51 -18.37 64.29
C VAL A 445 -17.45 -19.18 63.52
N LEU A 446 -17.12 -18.80 62.29
CA LEU A 446 -16.06 -19.47 61.52
C LEU A 446 -14.67 -19.27 62.15
N ALA A 447 -14.40 -18.09 62.70
CA ALA A 447 -13.13 -17.79 63.38
C ALA A 447 -12.98 -18.63 64.67
N ASP A 448 -14.07 -18.74 65.43
CA ASP A 448 -14.11 -19.58 66.64
C ASP A 448 -13.93 -21.06 66.31
N LEU A 449 -14.54 -21.56 65.23
CA LEU A 449 -14.38 -22.95 64.80
C LEU A 449 -12.95 -23.29 64.35
N ARG A 450 -12.21 -22.33 63.78
CA ARG A 450 -10.79 -22.50 63.43
C ARG A 450 -9.86 -22.51 64.64
N ALA A 451 -10.30 -22.04 65.80
CA ALA A 451 -9.51 -22.09 67.03
C ALA A 451 -9.44 -23.51 67.63
N PHE A 452 -10.33 -24.42 67.23
CA PHE A 452 -10.27 -25.82 67.66
C PHE A 452 -9.20 -26.59 66.85
N PRO A 453 -8.19 -27.21 67.51
CA PRO A 453 -7.10 -27.92 66.83
C PRO A 453 -7.56 -29.08 65.93
N GLU A 454 -8.70 -29.69 66.29
CA GLU A 454 -9.29 -30.82 65.56
C GLU A 454 -10.03 -30.39 64.29
N LEU A 455 -10.56 -29.16 64.25
CA LEU A 455 -11.35 -28.62 63.13
C LEU A 455 -10.53 -27.70 62.21
N ALA A 456 -9.47 -27.06 62.74
CA ALA A 456 -8.55 -26.24 61.98
C ALA A 456 -8.01 -26.89 60.68
N PRO A 457 -7.56 -28.17 60.66
CA PRO A 457 -7.10 -28.81 59.43
C PRO A 457 -8.23 -29.11 58.44
N LEU A 458 -9.48 -29.23 58.91
CA LEU A 458 -10.66 -29.50 58.07
C LEU A 458 -11.25 -28.22 57.46
N LEU A 459 -10.94 -27.05 58.03
CA LEU A 459 -11.42 -25.73 57.62
C LEU A 459 -10.32 -24.86 56.98
N ALA A 460 -9.23 -25.50 56.55
CA ALA A 460 -8.00 -24.86 56.07
C ALA A 460 -8.18 -24.18 54.70
N ASP A 461 -8.98 -24.77 53.81
CA ASP A 461 -9.23 -24.22 52.48
C ASP A 461 -10.44 -23.30 52.48
N GLU A 462 -10.17 -21.99 52.47
CA GLU A 462 -11.18 -20.99 52.13
C GLU A 462 -11.36 -20.97 50.61
N TYR A 463 -12.52 -21.41 50.13
CA TYR A 463 -12.84 -21.43 48.71
C TYR A 463 -12.89 -20.00 48.15
N ARG A 464 -11.96 -19.67 47.25
CA ARG A 464 -11.90 -18.38 46.52
C ARG A 464 -12.12 -18.62 45.03
N PRO A 465 -13.34 -18.45 44.52
CA PRO A 465 -13.61 -18.69 43.11
C PRO A 465 -12.88 -17.66 42.24
N SER A 466 -12.20 -18.14 41.20
CA SER A 466 -11.58 -17.31 40.16
C SER A 466 -12.59 -16.84 39.10
N ALA A 467 -13.81 -17.39 39.10
CA ALA A 467 -14.88 -17.17 38.13
C ALA A 467 -16.26 -16.98 38.79
N ALA A 468 -17.27 -16.62 37.99
CA ALA A 468 -18.64 -16.46 38.45
C ALA A 468 -19.29 -17.82 38.76
N LEU A 469 -19.89 -17.95 39.96
CA LEU A 469 -20.59 -19.16 40.39
C LEU A 469 -22.09 -19.03 40.15
N VAL A 470 -22.68 -20.10 39.62
CA VAL A 470 -24.13 -20.22 39.46
C VAL A 470 -24.58 -21.47 40.19
N ARG A 471 -25.52 -21.31 41.14
CA ARG A 471 -26.14 -22.44 41.82
C ARG A 471 -27.10 -23.15 40.86
N ILE A 472 -26.81 -24.42 40.58
CA ILE A 472 -27.62 -25.28 39.72
C ILE A 472 -28.22 -26.39 40.61
N ALA A 473 -29.52 -26.65 40.43
CA ALA A 473 -30.17 -27.76 41.13
C ALA A 473 -29.59 -29.10 40.63
N PRO A 474 -29.34 -30.10 41.50
CA PRO A 474 -28.75 -31.39 41.10
C PRO A 474 -29.52 -32.07 39.95
N GLU A 475 -30.85 -31.92 39.93
CA GLU A 475 -31.75 -32.50 38.95
C GLU A 475 -31.60 -31.85 37.56
N ALA A 476 -31.24 -30.56 37.52
CA ALA A 476 -31.07 -29.79 36.28
C ALA A 476 -29.67 -29.99 35.65
N ARG A 477 -28.74 -30.69 36.32
CA ARG A 477 -27.38 -30.92 35.80
C ARG A 477 -27.39 -31.64 34.46
N ALA A 478 -28.21 -32.69 34.32
CA ALA A 478 -28.26 -33.49 33.09
C ALA A 478 -28.79 -32.68 31.91
N GLU A 479 -29.87 -31.93 32.12
CA GLU A 479 -30.47 -31.06 31.11
C GLU A 479 -29.53 -29.93 30.70
N LEU A 480 -28.88 -29.28 31.67
CA LEU A 480 -27.89 -28.23 31.40
C LEU A 480 -26.68 -28.78 30.66
N SER A 481 -26.18 -29.96 31.04
CA SER A 481 -25.06 -30.61 30.35
C SER A 481 -25.41 -30.92 28.90
N ALA A 482 -26.62 -31.45 28.64
CA ALA A 482 -27.11 -31.69 27.29
C ALA A 482 -27.24 -30.37 26.50
N ALA A 483 -27.75 -29.30 27.12
CA ALA A 483 -27.90 -27.99 26.50
C ALA A 483 -26.55 -27.31 26.17
N LEU A 484 -25.52 -27.51 26.99
CA LEU A 484 -24.15 -27.01 26.75
C LEU A 484 -23.45 -27.84 25.66
N ARG A 485 -23.62 -29.17 25.66
CA ARG A 485 -23.10 -30.05 24.60
C ARG A 485 -23.73 -29.74 23.24
N ALA A 486 -25.05 -29.52 23.19
CA ALA A 486 -25.73 -29.09 21.97
C ALA A 486 -25.19 -27.76 21.42
N ARG A 487 -24.53 -26.96 22.28
CA ARG A 487 -23.86 -25.72 21.92
C ARG A 487 -22.35 -25.89 21.75
N GLY A 488 -21.82 -27.11 21.67
CA GLY A 488 -20.43 -27.39 21.30
C GLY A 488 -19.39 -27.21 22.41
N LEU A 489 -19.80 -27.14 23.69
CA LEU A 489 -18.88 -27.16 24.83
C LEU A 489 -18.55 -28.60 25.22
N ALA A 490 -17.26 -28.90 25.31
CA ALA A 490 -16.76 -30.09 25.97
C ALA A 490 -16.66 -29.81 27.46
N LEU A 491 -17.24 -30.67 28.29
CA LEU A 491 -17.26 -30.56 29.75
C LEU A 491 -16.26 -31.55 30.33
N ASP A 492 -15.57 -31.17 31.40
CA ASP A 492 -14.43 -31.91 31.98
C ASP A 492 -14.76 -33.31 32.54
N ASP A 493 -16.04 -33.66 32.68
CA ASP A 493 -16.49 -35.00 33.12
C ASP A 493 -15.93 -36.15 32.25
N GLU A 494 -15.46 -35.88 31.03
CA GLU A 494 -14.83 -36.86 30.14
C GLU A 494 -13.34 -37.14 30.45
N LEU A 495 -12.61 -36.25 31.12
CA LEU A 495 -11.19 -36.48 31.43
C LEU A 495 -10.99 -37.41 32.63
N GLN A 496 -11.96 -37.50 33.54
CA GLN A 496 -11.90 -38.36 34.72
C GLN A 496 -12.46 -39.78 34.49
N SER A 497 -13.19 -40.02 33.40
CA SER A 497 -13.70 -41.36 33.05
C SER A 497 -12.76 -42.16 32.13
N ALA A 498 -11.63 -41.57 31.73
CA ALA A 498 -10.59 -42.19 30.91
C ALA A 498 -9.24 -42.39 31.64
N SER A 499 -9.19 -42.22 32.98
CA SER A 499 -8.01 -42.50 33.81
C SER A 499 -8.21 -43.67 34.74
#